data_AF-S2E4T6-F1
#
_entry.id   AF-S2E4T6-F1
#
_cell.length_a   1.000
_cell.length_b   1.000
_cell.length_c   1.000
_cell.angle_alpha   90.00
_cell.angle_beta   90.00
_cell.angle_gamma   90.00
#
_symmetry.space_group_name_H-M   'P 1'
#
loop_
_entity.id
_entity.type
_entity.pdbx_description
1 polymer ?
#
loop_
_entity_poly.entity_id
_entity_poly.type
_entity_poly.pdbx_seq_one_letter_code
_entity_poly.pdbx_strand_id
1 'polypeptide(L)'
;MFSCTDSKNEAAFFTADLADYIVDTLYLEKDTLTRSLPQEFSFFDQNGKSFLFGVVGRRLYQYSYPSGELEGTVDFEKEGPDGIGGFISGSLITEDGIFFISDQKSIIHTDFQGKVLDRFPLPNVPEERLAANFSVVNGNRMYYNKEKKQLILSDVPFVLKEPNMAYEDWIWKYDLENELAEPISFSYPDIYKEHFDDPELGLYSHTFLDTENLHVVSFPMTDSLLVSDRKSTKWVESKSSEPLVFQKGKTKQEGDYVVFLPSMETSRYKWVIFEPMSKLLLRFVSIETEVLEVGGIHNRSSFILHDLNFETIGEVFFDNQQIASSGFATPDGYYFKLLNPGSDDVEEYVRVLFELP
;
A
#
# COMPACT_ATOMS: atom_id res chain seq x y z
N MET A 1 43.12 25.16 24.78
CA MET A 1 42.00 24.19 24.71
C MET A 1 41.02 24.70 23.68
N PHE A 2 41.10 24.18 22.46
CA PHE A 2 40.07 24.43 21.44
C PHE A 2 38.97 23.39 21.67
N SER A 3 37.78 23.88 22.02
CA SER A 3 36.57 23.06 22.14
C SER A 3 35.88 23.10 20.78
N CYS A 4 36.04 22.04 19.98
CA CYS A 4 35.12 21.77 18.88
C CYS A 4 33.79 21.37 19.53
N THR A 5 32.84 22.29 19.54
CA THR A 5 31.43 21.92 19.68
C THR A 5 31.02 21.32 18.34
N ASP A 6 30.91 20.00 18.30
CA ASP A 6 30.14 19.31 17.27
C ASP A 6 28.70 19.84 17.36
N SER A 7 28.37 20.81 16.52
CA SER A 7 26.97 21.12 16.22
C SER A 7 26.42 19.88 15.53
N LYS A 8 25.64 19.08 16.26
CA LYS A 8 24.66 18.20 15.62
C LYS A 8 23.85 19.09 14.70
N ASN A 9 24.08 19.00 13.39
CA ASN A 9 23.12 19.49 12.41
C ASN A 9 21.87 18.65 12.65
N GLU A 10 20.90 19.20 13.39
CA GLU A 10 19.52 18.76 13.27
C GLU A 10 19.20 18.89 11.78
N ALA A 11 18.86 17.77 11.13
CA ALA A 11 18.48 17.80 9.73
C ALA A 11 17.25 18.72 9.63
N ALA A 12 17.43 19.86 8.96
CA ALA A 12 16.35 20.81 8.81
C ALA A 12 15.29 20.18 7.90
N PHE A 13 14.03 20.16 8.35
CA PHE A 13 12.90 19.76 7.53
C PHE A 13 12.93 20.48 6.18
N PHE A 14 12.82 19.74 5.08
CA PHE A 14 12.83 20.28 3.72
C PHE A 14 11.54 19.97 2.96
N THR A 15 11.26 20.79 1.95
CA THR A 15 10.23 20.53 0.94
C THR A 15 10.84 20.53 -0.45
N ALA A 16 10.39 19.63 -1.33
CA ALA A 16 10.91 19.50 -2.70
C ALA A 16 9.85 18.89 -3.64
N ASP A 17 10.13 18.86 -4.94
CA ASP A 17 9.32 18.13 -5.93
C ASP A 17 9.87 16.69 -6.09
N LEU A 18 9.00 15.69 -6.18
CA LEU A 18 9.41 14.30 -6.43
C LEU A 18 10.19 14.18 -7.75
N ALA A 19 9.86 15.01 -8.74
CA ALA A 19 10.54 15.03 -10.03
C ALA A 19 12.04 15.36 -9.92
N ASP A 20 12.44 16.12 -8.90
CA ASP A 20 13.85 16.46 -8.65
C ASP A 20 14.69 15.24 -8.23
N TYR A 21 14.03 14.15 -7.79
CA TYR A 21 14.67 12.90 -7.37
C TYR A 21 14.60 11.79 -8.42
N ILE A 22 13.98 12.04 -9.58
CA ILE A 22 13.90 11.05 -10.67
C ILE A 22 15.26 10.98 -11.37
N VAL A 23 15.86 9.79 -11.37
CA VAL A 23 17.19 9.55 -11.93
C VAL A 23 17.19 8.67 -13.18
N ASP A 24 16.12 7.91 -13.42
CA ASP A 24 16.03 6.95 -14.52
C ASP A 24 14.59 6.53 -14.80
N THR A 25 14.35 5.79 -15.88
CA THR A 25 13.05 5.22 -16.23
C THR A 25 13.21 3.77 -16.71
N LEU A 26 12.51 2.85 -16.06
CA LEU A 26 12.34 1.48 -16.51
C LEU A 26 11.11 1.38 -17.41
N TYR A 27 11.26 0.71 -18.54
CA TYR A 27 10.19 0.45 -19.49
C TYR A 27 9.83 -1.03 -19.42
N LEU A 28 8.56 -1.36 -19.18
CA LEU A 28 8.08 -2.74 -19.17
C LEU A 28 7.14 -2.96 -20.35
N GLU A 29 7.39 -4.01 -21.12
CA GLU A 29 6.58 -4.36 -22.28
C GLU A 29 5.17 -4.84 -21.87
N LYS A 30 4.15 -4.44 -22.64
CA LYS A 30 2.80 -5.00 -22.53
C LYS A 30 2.59 -6.02 -23.63
N ASP A 31 1.85 -7.08 -23.30
CA ASP A 31 1.29 -7.94 -24.33
C ASP A 31 -0.06 -7.40 -24.83
N THR A 32 -0.59 -8.02 -25.89
CA THR A 32 -1.86 -7.63 -26.52
C THR A 32 -3.10 -7.84 -25.64
N LEU A 33 -2.96 -8.57 -24.52
CA LEU A 33 -4.04 -8.86 -23.57
C LEU A 33 -4.01 -7.94 -22.36
N THR A 34 -2.98 -7.08 -22.25
CA THR A 34 -2.72 -6.28 -21.06
C THR A 34 -2.96 -4.81 -21.33
N ARG A 35 -4.04 -4.28 -20.76
CA ARG A 35 -4.34 -2.84 -20.85
C ARG A 35 -3.36 -2.02 -20.01
N SER A 36 -3.08 -2.49 -18.80
CA SER A 36 -2.25 -1.80 -17.80
C SER A 36 -1.48 -2.83 -16.97
N LEU A 37 -0.20 -2.57 -16.72
CA LEU A 37 0.61 -3.34 -15.77
C LEU A 37 0.33 -2.86 -14.33
N PRO A 38 0.69 -3.66 -13.31
CA PRO A 38 0.44 -3.28 -11.93
C PRO A 38 1.39 -2.13 -11.51
N GLN A 39 1.02 -1.44 -10.43
CA GLN A 39 1.89 -0.42 -9.82
C GLN A 39 3.01 -1.06 -8.99
N GLU A 40 2.77 -2.26 -8.47
CA GLU A 40 3.66 -2.97 -7.55
C GLU A 40 4.18 -4.26 -8.19
N PHE A 41 5.48 -4.48 -8.09
CA PHE A 41 6.18 -5.69 -8.47
C PHE A 41 7.00 -6.22 -7.30
N SER A 42 7.30 -7.50 -7.32
CA SER A 42 8.29 -8.13 -6.45
C SER A 42 9.55 -8.42 -7.25
N PHE A 43 10.69 -7.96 -6.73
CA PHE A 43 12.00 -8.21 -7.32
C PHE A 43 12.62 -9.48 -6.73
N PHE A 44 13.14 -10.38 -7.59
CA PHE A 44 13.89 -11.55 -7.15
C PHE A 44 15.14 -11.78 -8.01
N ASP A 45 16.23 -12.20 -7.35
CA ASP A 45 17.42 -12.75 -7.99
C ASP A 45 17.37 -14.28 -7.97
N GLN A 46 17.31 -14.90 -9.14
CA GLN A 46 17.22 -16.36 -9.28
C GLN A 46 18.20 -16.86 -10.35
N ASN A 47 19.08 -17.79 -9.96
CA ASN A 47 20.05 -18.44 -10.86
C ASN A 47 20.94 -17.46 -11.64
N GLY A 48 21.31 -16.32 -11.02
CA GLY A 48 22.13 -15.28 -11.64
C GLY A 48 21.39 -14.39 -12.64
N LYS A 49 20.06 -14.46 -12.67
CA LYS A 49 19.18 -13.52 -13.39
C LYS A 49 18.29 -12.78 -12.40
N SER A 50 17.95 -11.54 -12.72
CA SER A 50 17.06 -10.70 -11.93
C SER A 50 15.71 -10.57 -12.64
N PHE A 51 14.63 -10.62 -11.87
CA PHE A 51 13.27 -10.61 -12.40
C PHE A 51 12.35 -9.69 -11.60
N LEU A 52 11.36 -9.13 -12.29
CA LEU A 52 10.20 -8.48 -11.67
C LEU A 52 8.96 -9.33 -11.89
N PHE A 53 8.21 -9.57 -10.82
CA PHE A 53 6.95 -10.31 -10.84
C PHE A 53 5.80 -9.41 -10.43
N GLY A 54 4.74 -9.38 -11.23
CA GLY A 54 3.54 -8.59 -10.97
C GLY A 54 2.28 -9.37 -11.28
N VAL A 55 1.21 -9.14 -10.52
CA VAL A 55 -0.09 -9.78 -10.76
C VAL A 55 -1.11 -8.73 -11.19
N VAL A 56 -1.84 -9.01 -12.27
CA VAL A 56 -3.02 -8.23 -12.69
C VAL A 56 -4.19 -9.18 -12.85
N GLY A 57 -5.23 -9.00 -12.03
CA GLY A 57 -6.38 -9.90 -12.01
C GLY A 57 -5.96 -11.31 -11.60
N ARG A 58 -6.03 -12.25 -12.55
CA ARG A 58 -5.63 -13.66 -12.37
C ARG A 58 -4.48 -14.05 -13.29
N ARG A 59 -3.57 -13.11 -13.57
CA ARG A 59 -2.41 -13.35 -14.42
C ARG A 59 -1.15 -12.81 -13.77
N LEU A 60 -0.15 -13.66 -13.65
CA LEU A 60 1.22 -13.31 -13.26
C LEU A 60 1.99 -12.90 -14.51
N TYR A 61 2.79 -11.85 -14.38
CA TYR A 61 3.77 -11.41 -15.36
C TYR A 61 5.15 -11.56 -14.76
N GLN A 62 6.09 -12.06 -15.56
CA GLN A 62 7.51 -12.15 -15.24
C GLN A 62 8.30 -11.34 -16.26
N TYR A 63 9.03 -10.35 -15.78
CA TYR A 63 9.90 -9.50 -16.59
C TYR A 63 11.35 -9.75 -16.26
N SER A 64 12.21 -9.68 -17.27
CA SER A 64 13.65 -9.57 -17.06
C SER A 64 14.01 -8.20 -16.51
N TYR A 65 14.91 -8.16 -15.52
CA TYR A 65 15.43 -6.91 -14.96
C TYR A 65 16.93 -6.76 -15.24
N PRO A 66 17.43 -5.58 -15.66
CA PRO A 66 16.70 -4.32 -15.88
C PRO A 66 16.16 -4.11 -17.31
N SER A 67 16.24 -5.13 -18.18
CA SER A 67 15.89 -4.99 -19.61
C SER A 67 14.41 -4.68 -19.85
N GLY A 68 13.51 -5.14 -18.97
CA GLY A 68 12.07 -4.90 -19.09
C GLY A 68 11.35 -5.75 -20.14
N GLU A 69 12.04 -6.74 -20.73
CA GLU A 69 11.46 -7.72 -21.66
C GLU A 69 10.54 -8.68 -20.90
N LEU A 70 9.35 -8.93 -21.47
CA LEU A 70 8.39 -9.88 -20.92
C LEU A 70 8.86 -11.33 -21.16
N GLU A 71 9.32 -12.00 -20.11
CA GLU A 71 9.84 -13.38 -20.17
C GLU A 71 8.72 -14.42 -20.17
N GLY A 72 7.59 -14.11 -19.54
CA GLY A 72 6.47 -15.02 -19.52
C GLY A 72 5.27 -14.54 -18.70
N THR A 73 4.18 -15.27 -18.87
CA THR A 73 2.94 -15.06 -18.12
C THR A 73 2.33 -16.38 -17.68
N VAL A 74 1.66 -16.37 -16.54
CA VAL A 74 0.92 -17.53 -16.03
C VAL A 74 -0.49 -17.09 -15.64
N ASP A 75 -1.49 -17.77 -16.19
CA ASP A 75 -2.89 -17.57 -15.83
C ASP A 75 -3.28 -18.49 -14.67
N PHE A 76 -4.00 -17.95 -13.69
CA PHE A 76 -4.53 -18.71 -12.57
C PHE A 76 -5.98 -19.11 -12.80
N GLU A 77 -6.26 -20.39 -12.57
CA GLU A 77 -7.58 -20.95 -12.74
C GLU A 77 -8.57 -20.39 -11.72
N LYS A 78 -9.82 -20.23 -12.11
CA LYS A 78 -10.89 -19.79 -11.19
C LYS A 78 -11.40 -20.94 -10.33
N GLU A 79 -11.52 -22.11 -10.94
CA GLU A 79 -12.21 -23.29 -10.40
C GLU A 79 -11.32 -24.52 -10.56
N GLY A 80 -11.70 -25.63 -9.91
CA GLY A 80 -10.94 -26.87 -9.92
C GLY A 80 -9.92 -26.97 -8.78
N PRO A 81 -9.08 -28.02 -8.78
CA PRO A 81 -8.13 -28.29 -7.69
C PRO A 81 -7.12 -27.14 -7.51
N ASP A 82 -6.68 -26.55 -8.61
CA ASP A 82 -5.76 -25.41 -8.65
C ASP A 82 -6.48 -24.04 -8.74
N GLY A 83 -7.80 -24.01 -8.54
CA GLY A 83 -8.59 -22.79 -8.65
C GLY A 83 -8.33 -21.81 -7.51
N ILE A 84 -8.00 -20.55 -7.83
CA ILE A 84 -7.77 -19.48 -6.84
C ILE A 84 -9.05 -18.72 -6.45
N GLY A 85 -10.23 -19.13 -6.94
CA GLY A 85 -11.52 -18.53 -6.61
C GLY A 85 -11.94 -17.41 -7.56
N GLY A 86 -13.16 -16.91 -7.34
CA GLY A 86 -13.82 -15.97 -8.26
C GLY A 86 -13.52 -14.51 -8.00
N PHE A 87 -13.31 -14.16 -6.73
CA PHE A 87 -13.05 -12.81 -6.26
C PHE A 87 -11.73 -12.78 -5.50
N ILE A 88 -10.76 -12.01 -6.02
CA ILE A 88 -9.44 -11.82 -5.41
C ILE A 88 -9.39 -10.41 -4.83
N SER A 89 -9.15 -10.33 -3.52
CA SER A 89 -9.11 -9.06 -2.77
C SER A 89 -7.71 -8.62 -2.39
N GLY A 90 -6.71 -9.41 -2.78
CA GLY A 90 -5.30 -9.10 -2.66
C GLY A 90 -4.40 -10.26 -3.01
N SER A 91 -3.14 -9.94 -3.31
CA SER A 91 -2.08 -10.91 -3.56
C SER A 91 -0.76 -10.46 -2.92
N LEU A 92 0.07 -11.43 -2.53
CA LEU A 92 1.45 -11.21 -2.10
C LEU A 92 2.34 -12.22 -2.81
N ILE A 93 3.35 -11.72 -3.53
CA ILE A 93 4.33 -12.54 -4.21
C ILE A 93 5.57 -12.65 -3.31
N THR A 94 6.05 -13.85 -3.06
CA THR A 94 7.24 -14.14 -2.25
C THR A 94 8.11 -15.17 -2.96
N GLU A 95 9.32 -15.42 -2.46
CA GLU A 95 10.18 -16.50 -2.98
C GLU A 95 9.53 -17.89 -2.88
N ASP A 96 8.60 -18.08 -1.94
CA ASP A 96 7.94 -19.36 -1.71
C ASP A 96 6.66 -19.53 -2.54
N GLY A 97 6.29 -18.52 -3.34
CA GLY A 97 5.12 -18.55 -4.21
C GLY A 97 4.23 -17.32 -4.01
N ILE A 98 2.93 -17.49 -4.28
CA ILE A 98 1.98 -16.38 -4.29
C ILE A 98 0.83 -16.69 -3.34
N PHE A 99 0.54 -15.76 -2.43
CA PHE A 99 -0.62 -15.82 -1.54
C PHE A 99 -1.73 -14.96 -2.12
N PHE A 100 -2.94 -15.52 -2.21
CA PHE A 100 -4.15 -14.82 -2.66
C PHE A 100 -5.20 -14.80 -1.57
N ILE A 101 -5.80 -13.64 -1.30
CA ILE A 101 -7.00 -13.55 -0.46
C ILE A 101 -8.23 -13.79 -1.35
N SER A 102 -8.80 -14.99 -1.24
CA SER A 102 -9.81 -15.52 -2.14
C SER A 102 -11.20 -15.56 -1.51
N ASP A 103 -12.18 -15.02 -2.24
CA ASP A 103 -13.61 -15.06 -1.95
C ASP A 103 -14.02 -14.61 -0.54
N GLN A 104 -13.16 -13.83 0.14
CA GLN A 104 -13.29 -13.50 1.57
C GLN A 104 -13.48 -14.74 2.46
N LYS A 105 -12.85 -15.87 2.08
CA LYS A 105 -12.97 -17.15 2.80
C LYS A 105 -11.63 -17.77 3.15
N SER A 106 -10.67 -17.70 2.25
CA SER A 106 -9.40 -18.40 2.42
C SER A 106 -8.23 -17.64 1.81
N ILE A 107 -7.05 -17.93 2.34
CA ILE A 107 -5.77 -17.61 1.76
C ILE A 107 -5.34 -18.82 0.94
N ILE A 108 -5.05 -18.60 -0.34
CA ILE A 108 -4.60 -19.65 -1.26
C ILE A 108 -3.13 -19.39 -1.55
N HIS A 109 -2.28 -20.38 -1.27
CA HIS A 109 -0.85 -20.32 -1.59
C HIS A 109 -0.59 -21.15 -2.84
N THR A 110 0.00 -20.55 -3.87
CA THR A 110 0.34 -21.19 -5.14
C THR A 110 1.83 -21.13 -5.40
N ASP A 111 2.33 -22.02 -6.26
CA ASP A 111 3.61 -21.77 -6.92
C ASP A 111 3.47 -20.72 -8.04
N PHE A 112 4.58 -20.42 -8.72
CA PHE A 112 4.62 -19.49 -9.85
C PHE A 112 4.01 -20.05 -11.14
N GLN A 113 3.66 -21.34 -11.18
CA GLN A 113 3.05 -22.02 -12.32
C GLN A 113 1.54 -22.16 -12.17
N GLY A 114 0.97 -21.62 -11.09
CA GLY A 114 -0.47 -21.61 -10.83
C GLY A 114 -0.99 -22.85 -10.11
N LYS A 115 -0.10 -23.76 -9.67
CA LYS A 115 -0.51 -24.92 -8.88
C LYS A 115 -0.78 -24.49 -7.44
N VAL A 116 -1.91 -24.91 -6.88
CA VAL A 116 -2.23 -24.64 -5.48
C VAL A 116 -1.42 -25.60 -4.60
N LEU A 117 -0.66 -25.01 -3.67
CA LEU A 117 0.12 -25.73 -2.67
C LEU A 117 -0.72 -25.96 -1.42
N ASP A 118 -1.32 -24.88 -0.91
CA ASP A 118 -2.06 -24.90 0.35
C ASP A 118 -3.26 -23.94 0.34
N ARG A 119 -4.23 -24.20 1.23
CA ARG A 119 -5.41 -23.38 1.45
C ARG A 119 -5.66 -23.22 2.94
N PHE A 120 -5.68 -21.97 3.40
CA PHE A 120 -5.86 -21.64 4.81
C PHE A 120 -7.17 -20.87 4.99
N PRO A 121 -8.06 -21.25 5.92
CA PRO A 121 -9.25 -20.44 6.21
C PRO A 121 -8.85 -19.06 6.73
N LEU A 122 -9.62 -18.01 6.40
CA LEU A 122 -9.42 -16.71 7.00
C LEU A 122 -9.83 -16.72 8.50
N PRO A 123 -9.22 -15.87 9.33
CA PRO A 123 -9.63 -15.72 10.72
C PRO A 123 -11.12 -15.37 10.86
N ASN A 124 -11.78 -15.95 11.86
CA ASN A 124 -13.17 -15.61 12.19
C ASN A 124 -13.24 -14.26 12.88
N VAL A 125 -14.15 -13.38 12.44
CA VAL A 125 -14.44 -12.11 13.13
C VAL A 125 -15.77 -12.19 13.90
N PRO A 126 -15.90 -11.49 15.03
CA PRO A 126 -17.15 -11.38 15.77
C PRO A 126 -18.32 -10.80 14.93
N GLU A 127 -19.57 -11.20 15.21
CA GLU A 127 -20.75 -10.72 14.47
C GLU A 127 -20.93 -9.19 14.52
N GLU A 128 -20.54 -8.55 15.62
CA GLU A 128 -20.55 -7.09 15.80
C GLU A 128 -19.68 -6.33 14.79
N ARG A 129 -18.68 -7.00 14.18
CA ARG A 129 -17.87 -6.48 13.08
C ARG A 129 -18.67 -6.33 11.78
N LEU A 130 -19.90 -6.86 11.74
CA LEU A 130 -20.84 -6.96 10.61
C LEU A 130 -20.35 -7.84 9.47
N ALA A 131 -19.13 -7.61 8.97
CA ALA A 131 -18.45 -8.43 7.99
C ALA A 131 -16.94 -8.19 8.03
N ALA A 132 -16.15 -9.28 8.02
CA ALA A 132 -14.72 -9.19 7.72
C ALA A 132 -14.51 -8.72 6.29
N ASN A 133 -13.46 -7.95 6.06
CA ASN A 133 -13.00 -7.60 4.73
C ASN A 133 -11.47 -7.59 4.73
N PHE A 134 -10.92 -8.80 4.58
CA PHE A 134 -9.49 -8.99 4.41
C PHE A 134 -9.09 -8.52 3.02
N SER A 135 -8.22 -7.53 2.94
CA SER A 135 -7.84 -6.96 1.64
C SER A 135 -6.52 -6.23 1.70
N VAL A 136 -5.83 -6.19 0.56
CA VAL A 136 -4.62 -5.38 0.37
C VAL A 136 -4.90 -4.01 -0.23
N VAL A 137 -6.17 -3.67 -0.49
CA VAL A 137 -6.56 -2.36 -1.04
C VAL A 137 -6.17 -1.23 -0.08
N ASN A 138 -6.05 -0.03 -0.65
CA ASN A 138 -5.67 1.18 0.09
C ASN A 138 -4.34 1.04 0.85
N GLY A 139 -3.41 0.24 0.30
CA GLY A 139 -2.06 0.04 0.82
C GLY A 139 -1.97 -0.82 2.07
N ASN A 140 -2.99 -1.64 2.36
CA ASN A 140 -2.99 -2.62 3.46
C ASN A 140 -2.21 -3.89 3.10
N ARG A 141 -0.92 -3.74 2.82
CA ARG A 141 -0.09 -4.81 2.25
C ARG A 141 -0.02 -6.04 3.17
N MET A 142 -0.13 -7.23 2.58
CA MET A 142 0.23 -8.45 3.28
C MET A 142 1.74 -8.52 3.48
N TYR A 143 2.18 -9.22 4.53
CA TYR A 143 3.58 -9.51 4.76
C TYR A 143 3.76 -10.98 5.12
N TYR A 144 4.82 -11.62 4.62
CA TYR A 144 5.12 -13.03 4.91
C TYR A 144 6.53 -13.19 5.45
N ASN A 145 6.63 -13.79 6.65
CA ASN A 145 7.89 -14.22 7.23
C ASN A 145 8.08 -15.72 6.95
N LYS A 146 9.01 -16.03 6.04
CA LYS A 146 9.35 -17.40 5.62
C LYS A 146 9.86 -18.27 6.76
N GLU A 147 10.75 -17.74 7.60
CA GLU A 147 11.36 -18.50 8.69
C GLU A 147 10.34 -18.95 9.75
N LYS A 148 9.34 -18.10 10.00
CA LYS A 148 8.26 -18.36 10.96
C LYS A 148 6.98 -18.91 10.31
N LYS A 149 6.97 -19.10 8.98
CA LYS A 149 5.79 -19.44 8.17
C LYS A 149 4.56 -18.63 8.54
N GLN A 150 4.74 -17.32 8.60
CA GLN A 150 3.77 -16.43 9.22
C GLN A 150 3.33 -15.34 8.27
N LEU A 151 2.02 -15.20 8.11
CA LEU A 151 1.42 -14.19 7.26
C LEU A 151 0.78 -13.11 8.12
N ILE A 152 0.93 -11.85 7.72
CA ILE A 152 0.26 -10.69 8.30
C ILE A 152 -0.72 -10.18 7.25
N LEU A 153 -1.96 -9.96 7.67
CA LEU A 153 -3.05 -9.47 6.83
C LEU A 153 -3.96 -8.54 7.63
N SER A 154 -4.57 -7.58 6.95
CA SER A 154 -5.48 -6.59 7.55
C SER A 154 -6.93 -6.93 7.28
N ASP A 155 -7.78 -6.83 8.30
CA ASP A 155 -9.24 -6.74 8.19
C ASP A 155 -9.63 -5.27 8.10
N VAL A 156 -9.88 -4.75 6.90
CA VAL A 156 -10.17 -3.34 6.70
C VAL A 156 -11.68 -3.19 6.57
N PRO A 157 -12.37 -2.29 7.30
CA PRO A 157 -13.80 -2.10 7.06
C PRO A 157 -14.03 -1.67 5.60
N PHE A 158 -15.09 -2.15 4.95
CA PHE A 158 -15.45 -1.60 3.62
C PHE A 158 -15.89 -0.14 3.75
N VAL A 159 -16.57 0.15 4.85
CA VAL A 159 -17.01 1.46 5.32
C VAL A 159 -17.03 1.41 6.83
N LEU A 160 -16.49 2.42 7.51
CA LEU A 160 -16.54 2.49 8.97
C LEU A 160 -17.98 2.79 9.44
N LYS A 161 -18.56 1.88 10.22
CA LYS A 161 -19.88 2.04 10.85
C LYS A 161 -19.73 2.28 12.35
N GLU A 162 -20.77 2.81 12.97
CA GLU A 162 -20.80 3.03 14.43
C GLU A 162 -20.44 1.78 15.26
N PRO A 163 -20.96 0.56 14.99
CA PRO A 163 -20.57 -0.64 15.73
C PRO A 163 -19.07 -0.97 15.62
N ASN A 164 -18.43 -0.55 14.52
CA ASN A 164 -17.02 -0.82 14.29
C ASN A 164 -16.10 0.00 15.19
N MET A 165 -16.56 1.09 15.80
CA MET A 165 -15.71 1.91 16.67
C MET A 165 -15.23 1.19 17.93
N ALA A 166 -15.98 0.19 18.40
CA ALA A 166 -15.61 -0.62 19.55
C ALA A 166 -14.74 -1.84 19.20
N TYR A 167 -14.60 -2.14 17.90
CA TYR A 167 -13.78 -3.24 17.43
C TYR A 167 -12.31 -2.84 17.40
N GLU A 168 -11.43 -3.72 17.84
CA GLU A 168 -9.99 -3.44 17.93
C GLU A 168 -9.12 -4.38 17.11
N ASP A 169 -9.61 -5.58 16.74
CA ASP A 169 -8.81 -6.65 16.14
C ASP A 169 -8.63 -6.51 14.62
N TRP A 170 -8.04 -5.40 14.20
CA TRP A 170 -7.95 -5.00 12.79
C TRP A 170 -6.85 -5.68 11.98
N ILE A 171 -5.74 -6.07 12.61
CA ILE A 171 -4.63 -6.76 11.92
C ILE A 171 -4.49 -8.16 12.48
N TRP A 172 -4.21 -9.12 11.61
CA TRP A 172 -4.10 -10.52 11.97
C TRP A 172 -2.71 -11.03 11.63
N LYS A 173 -2.13 -11.77 12.57
CA LYS A 173 -0.92 -12.56 12.38
C LYS A 173 -1.32 -14.02 12.34
N TYR A 174 -1.12 -14.65 11.20
CA TYR A 174 -1.50 -16.04 10.96
C TYR A 174 -0.26 -16.93 10.89
N ASP A 175 -0.11 -17.83 11.86
CA ASP A 175 0.83 -18.95 11.81
C ASP A 175 0.24 -20.03 10.90
N LEU A 176 0.84 -20.22 9.73
CA LEU A 176 0.36 -21.16 8.72
C LEU A 176 0.72 -22.62 9.05
N GLU A 177 1.66 -22.86 9.97
CA GLU A 177 2.06 -24.21 10.38
C GLU A 177 1.11 -24.76 11.46
N ASN A 178 0.74 -23.92 12.42
CA ASN A 178 -0.14 -24.30 13.51
C ASN A 178 -1.62 -23.92 13.27
N GLU A 179 -1.90 -23.24 12.16
CA GLU A 179 -3.22 -22.67 11.82
C GLU A 179 -3.78 -21.77 12.95
N LEU A 180 -2.90 -21.01 13.61
CA LEU A 180 -3.27 -20.10 14.70
C LEU A 180 -3.23 -18.65 14.24
N ALA A 181 -4.34 -17.94 14.41
CA ALA A 181 -4.45 -16.52 14.11
C ALA A 181 -4.51 -15.70 15.41
N GLU A 182 -3.61 -14.73 15.54
CA GLU A 182 -3.57 -13.78 16.65
C GLU A 182 -3.88 -12.36 16.14
N PRO A 183 -4.81 -11.64 16.77
CA PRO A 183 -5.06 -10.26 16.41
C PRO A 183 -3.97 -9.33 16.95
N ILE A 184 -3.85 -8.19 16.30
CA ILE A 184 -3.03 -7.05 16.70
C ILE A 184 -3.99 -5.87 16.76
N SER A 185 -4.27 -5.49 18.00
CA SER A 185 -5.42 -4.65 18.29
C SER A 185 -5.07 -3.18 18.38
N PHE A 186 -5.95 -2.31 17.86
CA PHE A 186 -5.91 -0.87 18.09
C PHE A 186 -7.31 -0.27 17.95
N SER A 187 -7.57 0.84 18.63
CA SER A 187 -8.86 1.54 18.54
C SER A 187 -8.78 2.67 17.51
N TYR A 188 -9.89 2.95 16.83
CA TYR A 188 -10.01 4.15 15.99
C TYR A 188 -10.02 5.42 16.86
N PRO A 189 -9.39 6.53 16.41
CA PRO A 189 -9.50 7.82 17.10
C PRO A 189 -10.94 8.34 17.16
N ASP A 190 -11.31 9.02 18.25
CA ASP A 190 -12.69 9.49 18.48
C ASP A 190 -13.24 10.41 17.38
N ILE A 191 -12.37 11.16 16.69
CA ILE A 191 -12.75 12.06 15.58
C ILE A 191 -13.48 11.32 14.45
N TYR A 192 -13.28 10.01 14.31
CA TYR A 192 -13.90 9.20 13.27
C TYR A 192 -15.42 9.00 13.47
N LYS A 193 -15.95 9.30 14.66
CA LYS A 193 -17.39 9.24 14.95
C LYS A 193 -18.20 10.19 14.06
N GLU A 194 -17.59 11.26 13.55
CA GLU A 194 -18.25 12.22 12.66
C GLU A 194 -18.26 11.75 11.19
N HIS A 195 -17.44 10.75 10.85
CA HIS A 195 -17.17 10.30 9.48
C HIS A 195 -17.61 8.85 9.21
N PHE A 196 -18.55 8.32 10.00
CA PHE A 196 -19.23 7.07 9.64
C PHE A 196 -19.82 7.17 8.23
N ASP A 197 -19.87 6.03 7.54
CA ASP A 197 -20.40 5.93 6.19
C ASP A 197 -19.54 6.57 5.08
N ASP A 198 -18.36 7.08 5.42
CA ASP A 198 -17.42 7.64 4.45
C ASP A 198 -16.32 6.63 4.07
N PRO A 199 -16.34 6.05 2.85
CA PRO A 199 -15.33 5.09 2.39
C PRO A 199 -13.94 5.71 2.13
N GLU A 200 -13.82 7.05 2.08
CA GLU A 200 -12.55 7.72 1.81
C GLU A 200 -11.85 8.17 3.08
N LEU A 201 -12.63 8.55 4.09
CA LEU A 201 -12.11 9.07 5.35
C LEU A 201 -12.16 8.06 6.49
N GLY A 202 -12.96 6.99 6.36
CA GLY A 202 -13.17 6.00 7.42
C GLY A 202 -12.18 4.83 7.41
N LEU A 203 -11.32 4.68 6.40
CA LEU A 203 -10.50 3.48 6.21
C LEU A 203 -9.05 3.70 6.60
N TYR A 204 -8.52 2.89 7.52
CA TYR A 204 -7.09 2.90 7.81
C TYR A 204 -6.27 2.21 6.70
N SER A 205 -4.97 2.47 6.72
CA SER A 205 -3.97 1.73 5.96
C SER A 205 -2.88 1.20 6.88
N HIS A 206 -2.31 0.05 6.55
CA HIS A 206 -1.33 -0.66 7.36
C HIS A 206 -0.12 -1.09 6.54
N THR A 207 1.07 -0.87 7.09
CA THR A 207 2.31 -1.49 6.60
C THR A 207 3.07 -2.14 7.76
N PHE A 208 3.79 -3.21 7.46
CA PHE A 208 4.62 -3.91 8.42
C PHE A 208 6.10 -3.74 8.09
N LEU A 209 6.88 -3.31 9.07
CA LEU A 209 8.33 -3.15 8.96
C LEU A 209 9.02 -4.34 9.64
N ASP A 210 9.47 -5.30 8.84
CA ASP A 210 10.05 -6.54 9.38
C ASP A 210 11.33 -6.31 10.18
N THR A 211 12.19 -5.40 9.71
CA THR A 211 13.49 -5.11 10.35
C THR A 211 13.35 -4.66 11.80
N GLU A 212 12.25 -3.97 12.12
CA GLU A 212 11.94 -3.45 13.45
C GLU A 212 10.80 -4.22 14.13
N ASN A 213 10.17 -5.17 13.43
CA ASN A 213 8.94 -5.85 13.84
C ASN A 213 7.84 -4.85 14.27
N LEU A 214 7.62 -3.81 13.46
CA LEU A 214 6.68 -2.72 13.74
C LEU A 214 5.48 -2.74 12.80
N HIS A 215 4.31 -2.49 13.37
CA HIS A 215 3.10 -2.17 12.64
C HIS A 215 2.96 -0.66 12.57
N VAL A 216 2.79 -0.13 11.37
CA VAL A 216 2.54 1.29 11.14
C VAL A 216 1.15 1.45 10.53
N VAL A 217 0.29 2.17 11.23
CA VAL A 217 -1.10 2.42 10.84
C VAL A 217 -1.27 3.91 10.54
N SER A 218 -1.80 4.20 9.37
CA SER A 218 -2.12 5.56 8.93
C SER A 218 -3.62 5.72 8.79
N PHE A 219 -4.13 6.69 9.54
CA PHE A 219 -5.52 7.10 9.58
C PHE A 219 -5.72 8.33 8.67
N PRO A 220 -6.74 8.33 7.77
CA PRO A 220 -6.92 9.42 6.80
C PRO A 220 -7.04 10.84 7.32
N MET A 221 -7.51 11.01 8.56
CA MET A 221 -7.81 12.31 9.17
C MET A 221 -6.96 12.58 10.41
N THR A 222 -5.86 11.85 10.58
CA THR A 222 -4.98 12.01 11.74
C THR A 222 -3.60 12.40 11.28
N ASP A 223 -3.13 13.54 11.78
CA ASP A 223 -1.78 14.09 11.56
C ASP A 223 -0.66 13.21 12.13
N SER A 224 -1.00 12.08 12.74
CA SER A 224 -0.07 11.14 13.36
C SER A 224 -0.22 9.74 12.80
N LEU A 225 0.89 9.01 12.77
CA LEU A 225 0.95 7.57 12.57
C LEU A 225 0.81 6.86 13.92
N LEU A 226 0.07 5.76 13.94
CA LEU A 226 0.09 4.83 15.07
C LEU A 226 1.15 3.76 14.80
N VAL A 227 2.13 3.67 15.68
CA VAL A 227 3.23 2.69 15.59
C VAL A 227 3.11 1.71 16.76
N SER A 228 3.15 0.40 16.46
CA SER A 228 2.99 -0.66 17.46
C SER A 228 4.02 -1.77 17.30
N ASP A 229 4.62 -2.20 18.41
CA ASP A 229 5.53 -3.35 18.50
C ASP A 229 4.89 -4.55 19.24
N ARG A 230 3.55 -4.56 19.35
CA ARG A 230 2.69 -5.44 20.17
C ARG A 230 2.74 -5.20 21.68
N LYS A 231 3.85 -4.70 22.22
CA LYS A 231 3.99 -4.45 23.67
C LYS A 231 3.60 -3.03 24.03
N SER A 232 3.81 -2.12 23.10
CA SER A 232 3.58 -0.70 23.24
C SER A 232 3.02 -0.14 21.95
N THR A 233 2.22 0.92 22.11
CA THR A 233 1.75 1.76 21.02
C THR A 233 2.25 3.17 21.25
N LYS A 234 2.68 3.84 20.18
CA LYS A 234 3.02 5.26 20.21
C LYS A 234 2.40 5.96 19.01
N TRP A 235 1.98 7.20 19.23
CA TRP A 235 1.56 8.10 18.18
C TRP A 235 2.76 8.95 17.78
N VAL A 236 3.09 8.98 16.48
CA VAL A 236 4.19 9.78 15.95
C VAL A 236 3.63 10.84 15.01
N GLU A 237 4.04 12.09 15.21
CA GLU A 237 3.65 13.20 14.34
C GLU A 237 4.13 12.93 12.90
N SER A 238 3.24 13.15 11.95
CA SER A 238 3.43 12.83 10.54
C SER A 238 2.50 13.68 9.69
N LYS A 239 2.51 14.99 9.98
CA LYS A 239 1.62 15.97 9.37
C LYS A 239 2.20 16.53 8.08
N SER A 240 1.35 16.86 7.12
CA SER A 240 1.76 17.63 5.95
C SER A 240 2.17 19.05 6.37
N SER A 241 3.11 19.63 5.62
CA SER A 241 3.45 21.05 5.69
C SER A 241 2.35 21.95 5.11
N GLU A 242 1.45 21.38 4.30
CA GLU A 242 0.27 22.05 3.76
C GLU A 242 -0.96 21.86 4.69
N PRO A 243 -1.85 22.86 4.80
CA PRO A 243 -3.09 22.70 5.53
C PRO A 243 -4.02 21.70 4.83
N LEU A 244 -4.58 20.77 5.59
CA LEU A 244 -5.48 19.74 5.07
C LEU A 244 -6.95 20.03 5.45
N VAL A 245 -7.88 19.70 4.55
CA VAL A 245 -9.32 19.86 4.73
C VAL A 245 -9.99 18.50 4.69
N PHE A 246 -10.56 18.05 5.80
CA PHE A 246 -11.26 16.75 5.87
C PHE A 246 -12.77 16.93 5.71
N GLN A 247 -13.24 16.96 4.46
CA GLN A 247 -14.66 17.09 4.17
C GLN A 247 -15.29 15.73 3.90
N LYS A 248 -16.31 15.40 4.69
CA LYS A 248 -17.12 14.20 4.48
C LYS A 248 -17.84 14.24 3.13
N GLY A 249 -17.83 13.12 2.42
CA GLY A 249 -18.64 12.93 1.22
C GLY A 249 -20.14 12.91 1.51
N LYS A 250 -20.94 12.81 0.45
CA LYS A 250 -22.40 12.78 0.53
C LYS A 250 -22.93 11.52 -0.11
N THR A 251 -24.03 10.99 0.40
CA THR A 251 -24.79 9.94 -0.29
C THR A 251 -25.97 10.56 -1.02
N LYS A 252 -26.26 10.05 -2.22
CA LYS A 252 -27.38 10.48 -3.06
C LYS A 252 -28.14 9.26 -3.54
N GLN A 253 -29.47 9.30 -3.41
CA GLN A 253 -30.34 8.29 -4.02
C GLN A 253 -30.40 8.53 -5.54
N GLU A 254 -30.04 7.52 -6.32
CA GLU A 254 -30.19 7.48 -7.78
C GLU A 254 -31.02 6.26 -8.18
N GLY A 255 -32.33 6.48 -8.35
CA GLY A 255 -33.30 5.40 -8.56
C GLY A 255 -33.36 4.48 -7.35
N ASP A 256 -33.11 3.18 -7.56
CA ASP A 256 -33.12 2.16 -6.51
C ASP A 256 -31.77 2.02 -5.78
N TYR A 257 -30.75 2.79 -6.16
CA TYR A 257 -29.39 2.70 -5.61
C TYR A 257 -29.02 3.94 -4.82
N VAL A 258 -28.19 3.76 -3.78
CA VAL A 258 -27.52 4.86 -3.08
C VAL A 258 -26.09 4.95 -3.62
N VAL A 259 -25.72 6.11 -4.13
CA VAL A 259 -24.38 6.39 -4.64
C VAL A 259 -23.66 7.27 -3.63
N PHE A 260 -22.41 6.92 -3.31
CA PHE A 260 -21.51 7.79 -2.57
C PHE A 260 -20.84 8.79 -3.53
N LEU A 261 -20.90 10.07 -3.17
CA LEU A 261 -20.27 11.18 -3.87
C LEU A 261 -19.13 11.70 -2.97
N PRO A 262 -17.86 11.38 -3.29
CA PRO A 262 -16.73 11.91 -2.52
C PRO A 262 -16.71 13.43 -2.61
N SER A 263 -16.21 14.10 -1.56
CA SER A 263 -15.87 15.52 -1.70
C SER A 263 -14.55 15.62 -2.49
N MET A 264 -14.55 16.47 -3.53
CA MET A 264 -13.34 16.77 -4.31
C MET A 264 -12.37 17.66 -3.52
N GLU A 265 -12.87 18.45 -2.58
CA GLU A 265 -12.08 19.33 -1.70
C GLU A 265 -11.43 18.56 -0.54
N THR A 266 -11.68 17.26 -0.39
CA THR A 266 -11.21 16.48 0.75
C THR A 266 -9.75 16.07 0.60
N SER A 267 -8.93 16.52 1.54
CA SER A 267 -7.60 15.99 1.81
C SER A 267 -7.68 14.69 2.60
N ARG A 268 -6.64 13.87 2.51
CA ARG A 268 -6.54 12.60 3.27
C ARG A 268 -5.10 12.10 3.30
N TYR A 269 -4.68 11.68 4.48
CA TYR A 269 -3.55 10.77 4.61
C TYR A 269 -3.95 9.39 4.07
N LYS A 270 -2.99 8.68 3.49
CA LYS A 270 -3.20 7.35 2.93
C LYS A 270 -2.11 6.41 3.46
N TRP A 271 -1.70 5.45 2.66
CA TRP A 271 -0.76 4.41 3.05
C TRP A 271 0.66 4.92 3.28
N VAL A 272 1.41 4.09 4.00
CA VAL A 272 2.84 4.28 4.24
C VAL A 272 3.61 3.22 3.47
N ILE A 273 4.59 3.66 2.71
CA ILE A 273 5.48 2.81 1.93
C ILE A 273 6.84 2.77 2.64
N PHE A 274 7.46 1.60 2.67
CA PHE A 274 8.86 1.49 3.03
C PHE A 274 9.73 1.46 1.77
N GLU A 275 10.70 2.37 1.71
CA GLU A 275 11.75 2.43 0.71
C GLU A 275 13.02 1.83 1.31
N PRO A 276 13.38 0.59 0.96
CA PRO A 276 14.41 -0.15 1.68
C PRO A 276 15.84 0.37 1.44
N MET A 277 16.12 1.04 0.32
CA MET A 277 17.49 1.45 -0.03
C MET A 277 17.94 2.67 0.78
N SER A 278 17.09 3.68 0.86
CA SER A 278 17.28 4.89 1.66
C SER A 278 16.79 4.72 3.10
N LYS A 279 16.11 3.59 3.40
CA LYS A 279 15.51 3.26 4.70
C LYS A 279 14.51 4.32 5.16
N LEU A 280 13.66 4.75 4.23
CA LEU A 280 12.68 5.79 4.46
C LEU A 280 11.28 5.22 4.51
N LEU A 281 10.43 5.86 5.32
CA LEU A 281 8.99 5.67 5.29
C LEU A 281 8.36 6.85 4.58
N LEU A 282 7.55 6.57 3.56
CA LEU A 282 6.88 7.55 2.73
C LEU A 282 5.38 7.47 3.03
N ARG A 283 4.85 8.44 3.77
CA ARG A 283 3.41 8.53 4.02
C ARG A 283 2.77 9.34 2.89
N PHE A 284 1.92 8.69 2.10
CA PHE A 284 1.19 9.34 1.03
C PHE A 284 0.11 10.27 1.59
N VAL A 285 0.04 11.49 1.04
CA VAL A 285 -1.01 12.47 1.30
C VAL A 285 -1.65 12.89 -0.03
N SER A 286 -2.97 12.80 -0.10
CA SER A 286 -3.78 13.46 -1.12
C SER A 286 -4.18 14.81 -0.53
N ILE A 287 -3.62 15.90 -1.04
CA ILE A 287 -3.83 17.24 -0.47
C ILE A 287 -5.08 17.86 -1.07
N GLU A 288 -5.17 17.91 -2.39
CA GLU A 288 -6.25 18.59 -3.10
C GLU A 288 -6.55 17.92 -4.44
N THR A 289 -7.83 17.96 -4.82
CA THR A 289 -8.29 17.61 -6.16
C THR A 289 -9.26 18.68 -6.67
N GLU A 290 -8.78 19.59 -7.50
CA GLU A 290 -9.57 20.68 -8.07
C GLU A 290 -10.01 20.34 -9.50
N VAL A 291 -11.29 20.55 -9.82
CA VAL A 291 -11.79 20.50 -11.20
C VAL A 291 -11.70 21.90 -11.80
N LEU A 292 -10.78 22.08 -12.74
CA LEU A 292 -10.56 23.34 -13.45
C LEU A 292 -11.73 23.64 -14.40
N GLU A 293 -12.00 24.94 -14.65
CA GLU A 293 -13.12 25.42 -15.49
C GLU A 293 -13.17 24.80 -16.90
N VAL A 294 -12.02 24.36 -17.43
CA VAL A 294 -11.88 23.76 -18.77
C VAL A 294 -12.03 22.22 -18.73
N GLY A 295 -12.49 21.65 -17.62
CA GLY A 295 -12.67 20.21 -17.43
C GLY A 295 -11.38 19.44 -17.13
N GLY A 296 -10.26 20.15 -16.89
CA GLY A 296 -9.03 19.56 -16.36
C GLY A 296 -9.17 19.25 -14.87
N ILE A 297 -8.36 18.33 -14.35
CA ILE A 297 -8.28 18.06 -12.91
C ILE A 297 -6.86 18.43 -12.47
N HIS A 298 -6.73 19.33 -11.51
CA HIS A 298 -5.49 19.56 -10.79
C HIS A 298 -5.47 18.65 -9.56
N ASN A 299 -4.41 17.84 -9.42
CA ASN A 299 -4.18 17.07 -8.22
C ASN A 299 -2.87 17.47 -7.58
N ARG A 300 -2.92 17.73 -6.28
CA ARG A 300 -1.74 17.96 -5.48
C ARG A 300 -1.62 16.85 -4.43
N SER A 301 -0.45 16.23 -4.40
CA SER A 301 -0.15 15.12 -3.51
C SER A 301 1.27 15.25 -2.98
N SER A 302 1.56 14.52 -1.91
CA SER A 302 2.91 14.47 -1.35
C SER A 302 3.23 13.13 -0.71
N PHE A 303 4.52 12.88 -0.52
CA PHE A 303 5.03 11.90 0.42
C PHE A 303 5.72 12.63 1.57
N ILE A 304 5.23 12.44 2.79
CA ILE A 304 5.94 12.85 4.01
C ILE A 304 6.99 11.78 4.29
N LEU A 305 8.23 12.20 4.40
CA LEU A 305 9.39 11.35 4.57
C LEU A 305 9.76 11.22 6.05
N HIS A 306 9.92 9.98 6.51
CA HIS A 306 10.42 9.67 7.86
C HIS A 306 11.62 8.75 7.79
N ASP A 307 12.55 8.92 8.72
CA ASP A 307 13.58 7.93 8.98
C ASP A 307 13.01 6.71 9.75
N LEU A 308 13.85 5.70 10.03
CA LEU A 308 13.43 4.52 10.81
C LEU A 308 13.12 4.80 12.29
N ASN A 309 13.53 5.95 12.82
CA ASN A 309 13.15 6.40 14.16
C ASN A 309 11.80 7.12 14.18
N PHE A 310 11.19 7.29 13.00
CA PHE A 310 9.98 8.09 12.75
C PHE A 310 10.19 9.59 12.99
N GLU A 311 11.42 10.08 12.79
CA GLU A 311 11.68 11.51 12.67
C GLU A 311 11.28 11.99 11.28
N THR A 312 10.45 13.03 11.20
CA THR A 312 10.06 13.63 9.92
C THR A 312 11.21 14.46 9.36
N ILE A 313 11.73 14.05 8.21
CA ILE A 313 12.90 14.67 7.59
C ILE A 313 12.53 15.64 6.47
N GLY A 314 11.36 15.46 5.84
CA GLY A 314 10.90 16.33 4.76
C GLY A 314 9.59 15.89 4.13
N GLU A 315 9.18 16.61 3.09
CA GLU A 315 7.99 16.30 2.29
C GLU A 315 8.23 16.56 0.82
N VAL A 316 7.95 15.58 -0.04
CA VAL A 316 8.11 15.69 -1.50
C VAL A 316 6.76 15.72 -2.19
N PHE A 317 6.53 16.74 -3.02
CA PHE A 317 5.26 16.97 -3.70
C PHE A 317 5.24 16.38 -5.11
N PHE A 318 4.08 15.94 -5.57
CA PHE A 318 3.87 15.42 -6.91
C PHE A 318 2.40 15.50 -7.35
N ASP A 319 2.18 15.31 -8.64
CA ASP A 319 0.84 15.14 -9.22
C ASP A 319 0.49 13.64 -9.33
N ASN A 320 -0.50 13.20 -8.55
CA ASN A 320 -0.93 11.80 -8.51
C ASN A 320 -1.75 11.36 -9.74
N GLN A 321 -1.97 12.25 -10.72
CA GLN A 321 -2.46 11.92 -12.07
C GLN A 321 -1.31 11.62 -13.04
N GLN A 322 -0.07 11.99 -12.68
CA GLN A 322 1.11 11.77 -13.50
C GLN A 322 1.95 10.62 -12.95
N ILE A 323 2.14 10.58 -11.63
CA ILE A 323 2.94 9.56 -10.94
C ILE A 323 2.05 8.80 -9.96
N ALA A 324 2.09 7.47 -10.02
CA ALA A 324 1.37 6.62 -9.08
C ALA A 324 1.85 6.83 -7.65
N SER A 325 0.93 6.78 -6.70
CA SER A 325 1.21 6.93 -5.27
C SER A 325 1.73 5.65 -4.59
N SER A 326 1.97 4.59 -5.36
CA SER A 326 2.64 3.37 -4.91
C SER A 326 3.57 2.83 -5.99
N GLY A 327 4.44 1.92 -5.57
CA GLY A 327 5.53 1.43 -6.39
C GLY A 327 6.18 0.19 -5.83
N PHE A 328 7.39 -0.09 -6.30
CA PHE A 328 8.18 -1.24 -5.87
C PHE A 328 9.65 -0.89 -5.72
N ALA A 329 10.34 -1.70 -4.92
CA ALA A 329 11.77 -1.56 -4.69
C ALA A 329 12.55 -2.59 -5.51
N THR A 330 13.75 -2.19 -5.92
CA THR A 330 14.81 -3.05 -6.44
C THR A 330 16.11 -2.67 -5.73
N PRO A 331 17.21 -3.43 -5.90
CA PRO A 331 18.52 -3.02 -5.41
C PRO A 331 19.02 -1.67 -5.96
N ASP A 332 18.52 -1.24 -7.12
CA ASP A 332 18.97 0.02 -7.73
C ASP A 332 18.17 1.24 -7.28
N GLY A 333 17.02 1.06 -6.62
CA GLY A 333 16.17 2.14 -6.13
C GLY A 333 14.68 1.80 -6.11
N TYR A 334 13.86 2.82 -5.83
CA TYR A 334 12.40 2.70 -5.76
C TYR A 334 11.75 3.24 -7.03
N TYR A 335 10.75 2.53 -7.53
CA TYR A 335 10.13 2.80 -8.81
C TYR A 335 8.65 3.15 -8.63
N PHE A 336 8.25 4.30 -9.18
CA PHE A 336 6.84 4.70 -9.28
C PHE A 336 6.37 4.63 -10.72
N LYS A 337 5.15 4.12 -10.94
CA LYS A 337 4.55 4.05 -12.28
C LYS A 337 4.17 5.45 -12.77
N LEU A 338 4.46 5.76 -14.04
CA LEU A 338 3.84 6.90 -14.73
C LEU A 338 2.43 6.52 -15.21
N LEU A 339 1.46 7.37 -14.92
CA LEU A 339 0.04 7.11 -15.19
C LEU A 339 -0.41 7.59 -16.58
N ASN A 340 0.42 8.38 -17.26
CA ASN A 340 0.22 8.84 -18.63
C ASN A 340 1.34 8.27 -19.51
N PRO A 341 1.25 7.01 -19.94
CA PRO A 341 2.33 6.37 -20.69
C PRO A 341 2.51 7.05 -22.06
N GLY A 342 3.75 7.16 -22.51
CA GLY A 342 4.09 7.68 -23.83
C GLY A 342 3.76 6.72 -24.99
N SER A 343 3.38 5.47 -24.70
CA SER A 343 3.16 4.39 -25.67
C SER A 343 2.07 3.42 -25.23
N ASP A 344 1.40 2.80 -26.21
CA ASP A 344 0.46 1.71 -25.97
C ASP A 344 1.16 0.35 -25.75
N ASP A 345 2.44 0.22 -26.12
CA ASP A 345 3.17 -1.05 -26.07
C ASP A 345 4.02 -1.22 -24.81
N VAL A 346 4.33 -0.13 -24.10
CA VAL A 346 5.16 -0.15 -22.89
C VAL A 346 4.53 0.69 -21.79
N GLU A 347 4.85 0.35 -20.54
CA GLU A 347 4.61 1.24 -19.40
C GLU A 347 5.92 1.69 -18.76
N GLU A 348 5.88 2.90 -18.21
CA GLU A 348 7.05 3.61 -17.71
C GLU A 348 7.01 3.65 -16.19
N TYR A 349 8.16 3.37 -15.57
CA TYR A 349 8.36 3.39 -14.13
C TYR A 349 9.59 4.24 -13.82
N VAL A 350 9.38 5.39 -13.19
CA VAL A 350 10.46 6.30 -12.83
C VAL A 350 11.17 5.83 -11.57
N ARG A 351 12.50 5.70 -11.66
CA ARG A 351 13.35 5.41 -10.51
C ARG A 351 13.62 6.70 -9.75
N VAL A 352 13.35 6.69 -8.45
CA VAL A 352 13.73 7.77 -7.53
C VAL A 352 14.85 7.34 -6.61
N LEU A 353 15.75 8.28 -6.30
CA LEU A 353 16.79 8.12 -5.27
C LEU A 353 16.75 9.32 -4.33
N PHE A 354 16.45 9.06 -3.05
CA PHE A 354 16.44 10.09 -2.01
C PHE A 354 17.86 10.23 -1.43
N GLU A 355 18.72 11.00 -2.10
CA GLU A 355 19.97 11.47 -1.51
C GLU A 355 19.66 12.61 -0.54
N LEU A 356 19.31 12.26 0.70
CA LEU A 356 18.98 13.23 1.72
C LEU A 356 20.25 13.99 2.20
N PRO A 357 20.15 15.32 2.41
CA PRO A 357 21.29 16.18 2.76
C PRO A 357 21.87 15.97 4.16
#